data_AF-A0A127K501-F1
#
_entry.id   AF-A0A127K501-F1
#
_cell.length_a   1.000
_cell.length_b   1.000
_cell.length_c   1.000
_cell.angle_alpha   90.00
_cell.angle_beta   90.00
_cell.angle_gamma   90.00
#
_symmetry.space_group_name_H-M   'P 1'
#
loop_
_entity.id
_entity.type
_entity.pdbx_description
1 polymer ?
#
loop_
_entity_poly.entity_id
_entity_poly.type
_entity_poly.pdbx_seq_one_letter_code
_entity_poly.pdbx_strand_id
1 'polypeptide(L)'
;MRVVRPDILILAGDVVDEPGDLPVLRALLSQVDVPHAVAVLGNWEYWGDVPLEQLHKLYRDHNVTLLVNAGVQFPVEGRQVRLFGLDDATAGTPRLDLAIRGPEEDAAGLTILVQHSPGFFAAKSAGVGLPNRAFDLCLSGHTHGGQITLFGWAFGPLPPGSVPFVAGRYETAVCPLYVSRGLGTSVLPLRFFARPEIAVFDLQ
;
A
#
# COMPACT_ATOMS: atom_id res chain seq x y z
N MET A 1 16.60 -2.79 -3.90
CA MET A 1 16.76 -2.93 -2.43
C MET A 1 18.23 -2.85 -1.98
N ARG A 2 19.17 -3.62 -2.56
CA ARG A 2 20.60 -3.62 -2.14
C ARG A 2 21.29 -2.25 -2.09
N VAL A 3 20.89 -1.30 -2.94
CA VAL A 3 21.48 0.05 -2.99
C VAL A 3 20.91 0.98 -1.91
N VAL A 4 19.60 0.89 -1.63
CA VAL A 4 18.89 1.83 -0.74
C VAL A 4 18.78 1.35 0.70
N ARG A 5 18.91 0.03 0.96
CA ARG A 5 18.92 -0.59 2.31
C ARG A 5 17.83 -0.05 3.26
N PRO A 6 16.54 -0.26 2.95
CA PRO A 6 15.46 0.25 3.78
C PRO A 6 15.32 -0.57 5.06
N ASP A 7 14.87 0.08 6.14
CA ASP A 7 14.50 -0.60 7.39
C ASP A 7 13.18 -1.37 7.26
N ILE A 8 12.27 -0.83 6.46
CA ILE A 8 10.94 -1.40 6.23
C ILE A 8 10.62 -1.43 4.74
N LEU A 9 10.24 -2.59 4.23
CA LEU A 9 9.60 -2.75 2.93
C LEU A 9 8.08 -2.77 3.06
N ILE A 10 7.38 -2.01 2.23
CA ILE A 10 5.92 -2.01 2.16
C ILE A 10 5.50 -2.46 0.76
N LEU A 11 4.79 -3.57 0.69
CA LEU A 11 4.10 -4.04 -0.52
C LEU A 11 2.66 -3.54 -0.47
N ALA A 12 2.37 -2.51 -1.27
CA ALA A 12 1.15 -1.72 -1.11
C ALA A 12 -0.11 -2.33 -1.77
N GLY A 13 -0.16 -3.64 -2.04
CA GLY A 13 -1.24 -4.36 -2.76
C GLY A 13 -1.00 -4.51 -4.26
N ASP A 14 -1.82 -5.33 -4.94
CA ASP A 14 -1.67 -5.75 -6.34
C ASP A 14 -0.25 -6.27 -6.64
N VAL A 15 0.21 -7.17 -5.78
CA VAL A 15 1.50 -7.84 -5.92
C VAL A 15 1.39 -9.06 -6.85
N VAL A 16 0.22 -9.68 -6.88
CA VAL A 16 -0.13 -10.80 -7.77
C VAL A 16 -1.49 -10.56 -8.39
N ASP A 17 -1.62 -10.84 -9.69
CA ASP A 17 -2.85 -10.64 -10.44
C ASP A 17 -3.72 -11.89 -10.46
N GLU A 18 -3.10 -13.07 -10.42
CA GLU A 18 -3.78 -14.36 -10.45
C GLU A 18 -2.97 -15.45 -9.70
N PRO A 19 -3.57 -16.63 -9.39
CA PRO A 19 -2.87 -17.69 -8.66
C PRO A 19 -1.56 -18.16 -9.33
N GLY A 20 -1.46 -18.00 -10.65
CA GLY A 20 -0.28 -18.31 -11.46
C GLY A 20 0.96 -17.49 -11.10
N ASP A 21 0.81 -16.34 -10.46
CA ASP A 21 1.91 -15.44 -10.10
C ASP A 21 2.59 -15.79 -8.78
N LEU A 22 1.97 -16.63 -7.94
CA LEU A 22 2.51 -17.02 -6.64
C LEU A 22 3.95 -17.59 -6.70
N PRO A 23 4.34 -18.43 -7.69
CA PRO A 23 5.73 -18.85 -7.85
C PRO A 23 6.69 -17.70 -8.17
N VAL A 24 6.26 -16.70 -8.94
CA VAL A 24 7.06 -15.52 -9.26
C VAL A 24 7.24 -14.66 -8.01
N LEU A 25 6.18 -14.43 -7.25
CA LEU A 25 6.24 -13.73 -5.97
C LEU A 25 7.19 -14.44 -5.00
N ARG A 26 7.12 -15.78 -4.89
CA ARG A 26 8.06 -16.57 -4.07
C ARG A 26 9.51 -16.32 -4.48
N ALA A 27 9.80 -16.36 -5.77
CA ALA A 27 11.15 -16.12 -6.29
C ALA A 27 11.65 -14.69 -6.00
N LEU A 28 10.75 -13.71 -6.07
CA LEU A 28 11.05 -12.31 -5.70
C LEU A 28 11.36 -12.18 -4.21
N LEU A 29 10.47 -12.65 -3.34
CA LEU A 29 10.63 -12.53 -1.88
C LEU A 29 11.83 -13.32 -1.35
N SER A 30 12.24 -14.39 -2.03
CA SER A 30 13.48 -15.12 -1.70
C SER A 30 14.74 -14.28 -1.87
N GLN A 31 14.65 -13.14 -2.59
CA GLN A 31 15.76 -12.22 -2.83
C GLN A 31 15.66 -10.94 -1.98
N VAL A 32 14.57 -10.79 -1.22
CA VAL A 32 14.34 -9.65 -0.34
C VAL A 32 15.02 -9.92 0.99
N ASP A 33 15.96 -9.03 1.35
CA ASP A 33 16.67 -9.05 2.62
C ASP A 33 16.54 -7.64 3.22
N VAL A 34 15.55 -7.49 4.10
CA VAL A 34 15.22 -6.26 4.82
C VAL A 34 14.84 -6.60 6.26
N PRO A 35 15.07 -5.72 7.24
CA PRO A 35 14.74 -5.99 8.63
C PRO A 35 13.24 -6.29 8.85
N HIS A 36 12.39 -5.49 8.21
CA HIS A 36 10.94 -5.61 8.34
C HIS A 36 10.26 -5.52 6.97
N ALA A 37 9.24 -6.32 6.75
CA ALA A 37 8.43 -6.26 5.54
C ALA A 37 6.95 -6.41 5.89
N VAL A 38 6.10 -5.59 5.28
CA VAL A 38 4.65 -5.66 5.39
C VAL A 38 4.02 -5.67 4.02
N ALA A 39 2.84 -6.28 3.91
CA ALA A 39 2.01 -6.24 2.73
C ALA A 39 0.58 -5.87 3.10
N VAL A 40 -0.13 -5.20 2.19
CA VAL A 40 -1.61 -5.14 2.19
C VAL A 40 -2.13 -5.84 0.95
N LEU A 41 -3.43 -6.14 0.93
CA LEU A 41 -4.10 -6.62 -0.28
C LEU A 41 -4.49 -5.44 -1.16
N GLY A 42 -4.38 -5.63 -2.47
CA GLY A 42 -5.03 -4.81 -3.47
C GLY A 42 -6.27 -5.50 -4.01
N ASN A 43 -6.86 -4.93 -5.05
CA ASN A 43 -8.05 -5.47 -5.68
C ASN A 43 -7.77 -6.73 -6.49
N TRP A 44 -6.58 -6.86 -7.08
CA TRP A 44 -6.27 -7.99 -7.95
C TRP A 44 -6.11 -9.30 -7.19
N GLU A 45 -5.63 -9.26 -5.94
CA GLU A 45 -5.66 -10.44 -5.09
C GLU A 45 -7.08 -11.01 -4.90
N TYR A 46 -8.11 -10.17 -4.98
CA TYR A 46 -9.51 -10.59 -4.95
C TYR A 46 -10.07 -10.90 -6.34
N TRP A 47 -9.94 -9.97 -7.29
CA TRP A 47 -10.54 -10.08 -8.63
C TRP A 47 -9.92 -11.18 -9.48
N GLY A 48 -8.68 -11.54 -9.20
CA GLY A 48 -7.98 -12.67 -9.81
C GLY A 48 -8.22 -14.02 -9.14
N ASP A 49 -9.10 -14.09 -8.13
CA ASP A 49 -9.36 -15.30 -7.34
C ASP A 49 -8.07 -15.91 -6.72
N VAL A 50 -7.14 -15.05 -6.27
CA VAL A 50 -5.91 -15.51 -5.61
C VAL A 50 -6.28 -16.21 -4.30
N PRO A 51 -5.79 -17.41 -4.02
CA PRO A 51 -6.06 -18.10 -2.77
C PRO A 51 -5.37 -17.38 -1.60
N LEU A 52 -6.10 -16.49 -0.93
CA LEU A 52 -5.58 -15.60 0.11
C LEU A 52 -4.88 -16.34 1.26
N GLU A 53 -5.34 -17.54 1.61
CA GLU A 53 -4.67 -18.38 2.61
C GLU A 53 -3.26 -18.81 2.15
N GLN A 54 -3.11 -19.16 0.87
CA GLN A 54 -1.81 -19.53 0.31
C GLN A 54 -0.91 -18.31 0.18
N LEU A 55 -1.46 -17.16 -0.22
CA LEU A 55 -0.74 -15.90 -0.28
C LEU A 55 -0.24 -15.48 1.11
N HIS A 56 -1.10 -15.53 2.13
CA HIS A 56 -0.73 -15.24 3.51
C HIS A 56 0.36 -16.20 4.00
N LYS A 57 0.22 -17.51 3.74
CA LYS A 57 1.28 -18.48 4.05
C LYS A 57 2.59 -18.13 3.37
N LEU A 58 2.56 -17.78 2.08
CA LEU A 58 3.74 -17.39 1.31
C LEU A 58 4.41 -16.16 1.93
N TYR A 59 3.65 -15.11 2.24
CA TYR A 59 4.19 -13.92 2.90
C TYR A 59 4.85 -14.27 4.24
N ARG A 60 4.17 -15.04 5.09
CA ARG A 60 4.71 -15.47 6.39
C ARG A 60 6.00 -16.29 6.25
N ASP A 61 6.05 -17.23 5.30
CA ASP A 61 7.23 -18.06 5.04
C ASP A 61 8.45 -17.21 4.59
N HIS A 62 8.22 -15.98 4.13
CA HIS A 62 9.23 -15.00 3.72
C HIS A 62 9.35 -13.79 4.66
N ASN A 63 8.88 -13.90 5.91
CA ASN A 63 8.92 -12.84 6.93
C ASN A 63 8.25 -11.52 6.50
N VAL A 64 7.22 -11.60 5.65
CA VAL A 64 6.35 -10.49 5.29
C VAL A 64 5.07 -10.58 6.12
N THR A 65 4.79 -9.54 6.90
CA THR A 65 3.54 -9.46 7.68
C THR A 65 2.42 -8.93 6.80
N LEU A 66 1.43 -9.76 6.50
CA LEU A 66 0.22 -9.33 5.79
C LEU A 66 -0.71 -8.59 6.76
N LEU A 67 -1.09 -7.37 6.41
CA LEU A 67 -1.97 -6.49 7.19
C LEU A 67 -3.30 -6.33 6.45
N VAL A 68 -4.37 -6.91 7.01
CA VAL A 68 -5.74 -6.76 6.53
C VAL A 68 -6.57 -6.25 7.70
N ASN A 69 -6.84 -4.95 7.71
CA ASN A 69 -7.44 -4.25 8.85
C ASN A 69 -6.67 -4.51 10.17
N ALA A 70 -5.34 -4.50 10.08
CA ALA A 70 -4.45 -4.88 11.18
C ALA A 70 -3.28 -3.90 11.29
N GLY A 71 -2.70 -3.83 12.49
CA GLY A 71 -1.53 -3.00 12.79
C GLY A 71 -0.35 -3.82 13.28
N VAL A 72 0.85 -3.32 13.00
CA VAL A 72 2.11 -3.83 13.52
C VAL A 72 3.01 -2.66 13.92
N GLN A 73 3.97 -2.92 14.80
CA GLN A 73 4.91 -1.92 15.27
C GLN A 73 6.33 -2.48 15.21
N PHE A 74 7.27 -1.66 14.73
CA PHE A 74 8.67 -2.01 14.62
C PHE A 74 9.55 -0.96 15.31
N PRO A 75 10.57 -1.38 16.08
CA PRO A 75 11.62 -0.49 16.52
C PRO A 75 12.62 -0.25 15.39
N VAL A 76 12.73 0.98 14.91
CA VAL A 76 13.69 1.41 13.89
C VAL A 76 14.57 2.50 14.50
N GLU A 77 15.87 2.24 14.62
CA GLU A 77 16.86 3.20 15.16
C GLU A 77 16.44 3.87 16.50
N GLY A 78 15.81 3.10 17.40
CA GLY A 78 15.36 3.60 18.71
C GLY A 78 14.03 4.36 18.69
N ARG A 79 13.36 4.44 17.53
CA ARG A 79 12.03 5.00 17.34
C ARG A 79 11.02 3.91 17.06
N GLN A 80 9.79 4.14 17.47
CA GLN A 80 8.68 3.23 17.21
C GLN A 80 7.95 3.66 15.94
N VAL A 81 7.98 2.80 14.92
CA VAL A 81 7.22 2.96 13.67
C VAL A 81 6.03 2.04 13.71
N ARG A 82 4.83 2.62 13.65
CA ARG A 82 3.57 1.90 13.62
C ARG A 82 3.01 1.89 12.20
N LEU A 83 2.66 0.72 11.70
CA LEU A 83 2.09 0.51 10.38
C LEU A 83 0.72 -0.12 10.52
N PHE A 84 -0.28 0.49 9.89
CA PHE A 84 -1.60 -0.07 9.76
C PHE A 84 -1.90 -0.35 8.29
N GLY A 85 -2.35 -1.56 7.99
CA GLY A 85 -2.86 -1.93 6.68
C GLY A 85 -4.37 -2.12 6.75
N LEU A 86 -5.10 -1.45 5.88
CA LEU A 86 -6.52 -1.71 5.68
C LEU A 86 -6.71 -2.77 4.60
N ASP A 87 -7.85 -3.46 4.68
CA ASP A 87 -8.33 -4.25 3.55
C ASP A 87 -8.65 -3.33 2.35
N ASP A 88 -8.57 -3.84 1.12
CA ASP A 88 -8.73 -3.01 -0.08
C ASP A 88 -10.13 -2.37 -0.15
N ALA A 89 -10.19 -1.09 -0.50
CA ALA A 89 -11.45 -0.34 -0.50
C ALA A 89 -12.38 -0.65 -1.67
N THR A 90 -11.91 -1.34 -2.72
CA THR A 90 -12.67 -1.62 -3.94
C THR A 90 -13.14 -3.08 -4.02
N ALA A 91 -12.40 -4.00 -3.40
CA ALA A 91 -12.71 -5.42 -3.40
C ALA A 91 -12.96 -6.00 -2.00
N GLY A 92 -12.43 -5.38 -0.96
CA GLY A 92 -12.54 -5.82 0.43
C GLY A 92 -13.47 -4.95 1.29
N THR A 93 -13.26 -4.99 2.62
CA THR A 93 -14.00 -4.18 3.59
C THR A 93 -13.02 -3.44 4.52
N PRO A 94 -12.60 -2.21 4.18
CA PRO A 94 -11.67 -1.44 5.01
C PRO A 94 -12.31 -1.07 6.35
N ARG A 95 -11.56 -1.29 7.44
CA ARG A 95 -11.98 -1.03 8.84
C ARG A 95 -10.99 -0.12 9.54
N LEU A 96 -11.11 1.18 9.26
CA LEU A 96 -10.27 2.22 9.86
C LEU A 96 -10.44 2.31 11.38
N ASP A 97 -11.63 1.99 11.90
CA ASP A 97 -11.91 1.97 13.33
C ASP A 97 -11.02 1.01 14.12
N LEU A 98 -10.51 -0.05 13.48
CA LEU A 98 -9.57 -0.99 14.11
C LEU A 98 -8.14 -0.42 14.17
N ALA A 99 -7.75 0.41 13.20
CA ALA A 99 -6.45 1.09 13.22
C ALA A 99 -6.37 2.14 14.35
N ILE A 100 -7.51 2.78 14.67
CA ILE A 100 -7.59 3.87 15.64
C ILE A 100 -7.62 3.36 17.08
N ARG A 101 -8.11 2.13 17.30
CA ARG A 101 -8.23 1.49 18.63
C ARG A 101 -6.94 0.80 19.11
N GLY A 102 -5.86 0.86 18.33
CA GLY A 102 -4.54 0.37 18.78
C GLY A 102 -4.08 1.12 20.03
N PRO A 103 -3.24 0.51 20.89
CA PRO A 103 -2.98 1.01 22.24
C PRO A 103 -2.62 2.50 22.23
N GLU A 104 -3.45 3.27 22.94
CA GLU A 104 -3.23 4.63 23.39
C GLU A 104 -2.09 4.63 24.41
N GLU A 105 -0.85 4.60 23.96
CA GLU A 105 0.29 4.94 24.81
C GLU A 105 1.32 5.71 23.98
N ASP A 106 1.27 7.04 24.12
CA ASP A 106 2.31 8.11 24.17
C ASP A 106 3.75 7.88 23.62
N ALA A 107 4.03 6.83 22.85
CA ALA A 107 5.39 6.40 22.50
C ALA A 107 5.60 6.04 21.02
N ALA A 108 4.58 6.14 20.15
CA ALA A 108 4.76 5.94 18.71
C ALA A 108 5.29 7.23 18.07
N GLY A 109 6.51 7.19 17.53
CA GLY A 109 7.15 8.36 16.91
C GLY A 109 6.69 8.61 15.46
N LEU A 110 6.18 7.57 14.78
CA LEU A 110 5.70 7.65 13.40
C LEU A 110 4.60 6.62 13.16
N THR A 111 3.44 7.07 12.67
CA THR A 111 2.30 6.20 12.32
C THR A 111 1.96 6.32 10.84
N ILE A 112 2.05 5.19 10.13
CA ILE A 112 1.81 5.08 8.69
C ILE A 112 0.57 4.23 8.43
N LEU A 113 -0.32 4.72 7.56
CA LEU A 113 -1.48 3.99 7.09
C LEU A 113 -1.28 3.55 5.63
N VAL A 114 -1.53 2.29 5.34
CA VAL A 114 -1.46 1.72 4.00
C VAL A 114 -2.85 1.27 3.58
N GLN A 115 -3.31 1.79 2.45
CA GLN A 115 -4.56 1.41 1.80
C GLN A 115 -4.29 1.40 0.30
N HIS A 116 -4.46 0.25 -0.35
CA HIS A 116 -4.12 0.10 -1.76
C HIS A 116 -4.86 1.11 -2.65
N SER A 117 -6.18 1.20 -2.49
CA SER A 117 -7.07 2.03 -3.31
C SER A 117 -7.19 3.47 -2.78
N PRO A 118 -6.59 4.49 -3.44
CA PRO A 118 -6.47 5.83 -2.86
C PRO A 118 -7.80 6.58 -2.76
N GLY A 119 -8.80 6.23 -3.57
CA GLY A 119 -10.14 6.83 -3.52
C GLY A 119 -10.82 6.68 -2.16
N PHE A 120 -10.37 5.74 -1.33
CA PHE A 120 -10.73 5.66 0.08
C PHE A 120 -10.56 7.02 0.78
N PHE A 121 -9.45 7.72 0.55
CA PHE A 121 -9.13 8.98 1.21
C PHE A 121 -9.94 10.19 0.73
N ALA A 122 -10.69 10.05 -0.38
CA ALA A 122 -11.58 11.09 -0.87
C ALA A 122 -12.98 11.00 -0.27
N ALA A 123 -13.34 9.84 0.29
CA ALA A 123 -14.63 9.68 0.94
C ALA A 123 -14.71 10.59 2.17
N LYS A 124 -15.79 11.37 2.27
CA LYS A 124 -16.03 12.23 3.45
C LYS A 124 -15.98 11.45 4.77
N SER A 125 -16.32 10.15 4.73
CA SER A 125 -16.30 9.24 5.86
C SER A 125 -14.89 8.81 6.30
N ALA A 126 -13.88 8.88 5.44
CA ALA A 126 -12.54 8.35 5.73
C ALA A 126 -11.81 9.06 6.88
N GLY A 127 -12.30 10.22 7.32
CA GLY A 127 -11.79 10.97 8.47
C GLY A 127 -12.80 11.18 9.60
N VAL A 128 -14.02 10.61 9.51
CA VAL A 128 -15.07 10.91 10.50
C VAL A 128 -14.71 10.25 11.83
N GLY A 129 -14.60 11.08 12.88
CA GLY A 129 -14.24 10.65 14.23
C GLY A 129 -12.73 10.55 14.48
N LEU A 130 -11.90 10.90 13.49
CA LEU A 130 -10.45 10.99 13.65
C LEU A 130 -10.03 12.39 14.10
N PRO A 131 -8.97 12.51 14.93
CA PRO A 131 -8.28 13.79 15.07
C PRO A 131 -7.70 14.22 13.72
N ASN A 132 -7.59 15.53 13.50
CA ASN A 132 -6.87 16.06 12.34
C ASN A 132 -5.45 15.47 12.32
N ARG A 133 -5.03 14.91 11.17
CA ARG A 133 -3.72 14.28 11.00
C ARG A 133 -3.49 13.10 11.95
N ALA A 134 -4.45 12.18 12.01
CA ALA A 134 -4.35 10.96 12.81
C ALA A 134 -3.19 10.03 12.41
N PHE A 135 -2.66 10.21 11.20
CA PHE A 135 -1.50 9.50 10.69
C PHE A 135 -0.51 10.49 10.09
N ASP A 136 0.78 10.18 10.20
CA ASP A 136 1.86 11.04 9.69
C ASP A 136 2.03 10.90 8.17
N LEU A 137 1.75 9.70 7.64
CA LEU A 137 1.85 9.39 6.22
C LEU A 137 0.84 8.31 5.85
N CYS A 138 0.20 8.50 4.70
CA CYS A 138 -0.63 7.48 4.07
C CYS A 138 -0.05 7.07 2.72
N LEU A 139 -0.10 5.78 2.43
CA LEU A 139 0.47 5.18 1.23
C LEU A 139 -0.58 4.39 0.46
N SER A 140 -0.61 4.59 -0.86
CA SER A 140 -1.49 3.89 -1.79
C SER A 140 -0.79 3.53 -3.10
N GLY A 141 -1.40 2.62 -3.85
CA GLY A 141 -1.00 2.21 -5.18
C GLY A 141 -2.17 2.34 -6.15
N HIS A 142 -2.57 1.22 -6.77
CA HIS A 142 -3.77 1.03 -7.58
C HIS A 142 -3.78 1.69 -8.96
N THR A 143 -3.38 2.96 -9.05
CA THR A 143 -3.65 3.77 -10.24
C THR A 143 -2.71 3.48 -11.41
N HIS A 144 -1.58 2.81 -11.15
CA HIS A 144 -0.43 2.67 -12.06
C HIS A 144 0.07 4.00 -12.66
N GLY A 145 -0.22 5.13 -11.99
CA GLY A 145 0.01 6.47 -12.52
C GLY A 145 -0.81 6.81 -13.77
N GLY A 146 -1.94 6.14 -13.97
CA GLY A 146 -2.78 6.21 -15.17
C GLY A 146 -2.35 5.26 -16.29
N GLN A 147 -1.22 4.55 -16.13
CA GLN A 147 -0.61 3.59 -17.07
C GLN A 147 -0.24 4.16 -18.45
N ILE A 148 -1.17 4.82 -19.14
CA ILE A 148 -0.98 5.60 -20.35
C ILE A 148 -1.23 7.06 -19.99
N THR A 149 -0.17 7.85 -19.89
CA THR A 149 -0.24 9.29 -19.67
C THR A 149 0.13 10.01 -20.97
N LEU A 150 -0.65 11.01 -21.38
CA LEU A 150 -0.33 11.86 -22.53
C LEU A 150 -0.49 13.32 -22.12
N PHE A 151 0.49 14.15 -22.47
CA PHE A 151 0.48 15.59 -22.13
C PHE A 151 0.29 15.88 -20.63
N GLY A 152 0.73 14.97 -19.75
CA GLY A 152 0.60 15.09 -18.30
C GLY A 152 -0.73 14.58 -17.72
N TRP A 153 -1.64 14.06 -18.55
CA TRP A 153 -2.95 13.57 -18.12
C TRP A 153 -3.07 12.06 -18.35
N ALA A 154 -3.71 11.36 -17.42
CA ALA A 154 -4.05 9.95 -17.61
C ALA A 154 -5.03 9.82 -18.80
N PHE A 155 -4.69 8.98 -19.76
CA PHE A 155 -5.46 8.75 -20.97
C PHE A 155 -6.13 7.38 -20.89
N GLY A 156 -7.45 7.37 -20.74
CA GLY A 156 -8.25 6.17 -20.52
C GLY A 156 -8.88 6.13 -19.12
N PRO A 157 -9.70 5.12 -18.84
CA PRO A 157 -10.32 4.96 -17.54
C PRO A 157 -9.26 4.59 -16.49
N LEU A 158 -9.34 5.24 -15.32
CA LEU A 158 -8.61 4.79 -14.14
C LEU A 158 -9.34 3.60 -13.50
N PRO A 159 -8.61 2.72 -12.78
CA PRO A 159 -9.24 1.68 -11.98
C PRO A 159 -10.28 2.25 -11.00
N PRO A 160 -11.43 1.57 -10.78
CA PRO A 160 -12.43 1.99 -9.81
C PRO A 160 -11.80 2.28 -8.45
N GLY A 161 -12.15 3.39 -7.79
CA GLY A 161 -11.51 3.76 -6.52
C GLY A 161 -10.16 4.48 -6.66
N SER A 162 -9.82 5.00 -7.84
CA SER A 162 -8.66 5.90 -8.02
C SER A 162 -8.98 7.37 -7.72
N VAL A 163 -10.10 7.89 -8.26
CA VAL A 163 -10.41 9.33 -8.30
C VAL A 163 -10.53 9.93 -6.88
N PRO A 164 -9.98 11.13 -6.63
CA PRO A 164 -9.30 12.05 -7.56
C PRO A 164 -7.78 11.85 -7.65
N PHE A 165 -7.25 10.75 -7.12
CA PHE A 165 -5.81 10.55 -6.98
C PHE A 165 -5.25 9.75 -8.15
N VAL A 166 -4.08 10.16 -8.65
CA VAL A 166 -3.40 9.50 -9.78
C VAL A 166 -1.98 9.12 -9.40
N ALA A 167 -1.13 10.08 -9.01
CA ALA A 167 0.23 9.75 -8.61
C ALA A 167 0.87 10.90 -7.82
N GLY A 168 1.78 10.57 -6.93
CA GLY A 168 2.53 11.53 -6.13
C GLY A 168 1.78 11.93 -4.86
N ARG A 169 2.14 13.10 -4.34
CA ARG A 169 1.68 13.58 -3.03
C ARG A 169 0.37 14.36 -3.12
N TYR A 170 -0.52 14.10 -2.18
CA TYR A 170 -1.78 14.80 -1.96
C TYR A 170 -1.94 15.11 -0.48
N GLU A 171 -2.74 16.13 -0.16
CA GLU A 171 -3.15 16.42 1.21
C GLU A 171 -4.59 15.94 1.40
N THR A 172 -4.86 15.21 2.48
CA THR A 172 -6.18 14.67 2.80
C THR A 172 -6.57 15.09 4.23
N ALA A 173 -7.83 14.90 4.60
CA ALA A 173 -8.28 15.20 5.97
C ALA A 173 -7.60 14.31 7.03
N VAL A 174 -7.15 13.11 6.62
CA VAL A 174 -6.60 12.09 7.52
C VAL A 174 -5.10 12.25 7.71
N CYS A 175 -4.37 12.60 6.64
CA CYS A 175 -2.91 12.55 6.54
C CYS A 175 -2.43 13.07 5.17
N PRO A 176 -1.13 13.40 5.03
CA PRO A 176 -0.49 13.46 3.71
C PRO A 176 -0.55 12.07 3.04
N LEU A 177 -1.04 12.01 1.81
CA LEU A 177 -1.15 10.79 1.01
C LEU A 177 -0.08 10.78 -0.08
N TYR A 178 0.57 9.65 -0.29
CA TYR A 178 1.37 9.39 -1.47
C TYR A 178 0.79 8.21 -2.26
N VAL A 179 0.49 8.44 -3.54
CA VAL A 179 0.04 7.42 -4.48
C VAL A 179 1.20 7.01 -5.37
N SER A 180 1.71 5.79 -5.18
CA SER A 180 2.79 5.28 -6.01
C SER A 180 2.29 4.90 -7.40
N ARG A 181 3.15 5.10 -8.39
CA ARG A 181 2.90 4.59 -9.75
C ARG A 181 3.05 3.07 -9.85
N GLY A 182 3.65 2.41 -8.85
CA GLY A 182 3.93 0.98 -8.87
C GLY A 182 4.89 0.54 -9.97
N LEU A 183 5.17 -0.76 -10.01
CA LEU A 183 6.10 -1.37 -10.96
C LEU A 183 5.42 -1.99 -12.18
N GLY A 184 4.24 -2.59 -11.97
CA GLY A 184 3.53 -3.40 -12.96
C GLY A 184 2.59 -2.62 -13.86
N THR A 185 1.88 -3.37 -14.69
CA THR A 185 0.79 -2.93 -15.56
C THR A 185 -0.47 -3.73 -15.24
N SER A 186 -1.64 -3.21 -15.56
CA SER A 186 -2.93 -3.86 -15.37
C SER A 186 -3.68 -3.92 -16.71
N VAL A 187 -4.34 -5.06 -16.97
CA VAL A 187 -5.14 -5.40 -18.17
C VAL A 187 -4.38 -5.39 -19.49
N LEU A 188 -3.75 -4.27 -19.84
CA LEU A 188 -2.89 -4.11 -21.01
C LEU A 188 -1.43 -4.03 -20.55
N PRO A 189 -0.52 -4.86 -21.10
CA PRO A 189 0.90 -4.84 -20.75
C PRO A 189 1.63 -3.67 -21.43
N LEU A 190 1.04 -2.48 -21.39
CA LEU A 190 1.51 -1.26 -22.04
C LEU A 190 1.57 -0.13 -21.02
N ARG A 191 2.67 0.61 -21.02
CA ARG A 191 2.87 1.77 -20.13
C ARG A 191 3.56 2.88 -20.89
N PHE A 192 2.92 4.05 -20.98
CA PHE A 192 3.44 5.22 -21.70
C PHE A 192 3.43 6.45 -20.79
N PHE A 193 4.58 7.13 -20.67
CA PHE A 193 4.79 8.31 -19.80
C PHE A 193 4.36 8.19 -18.32
N ALA A 194 3.97 7.00 -17.84
CA ALA A 194 3.78 6.66 -16.44
C ALA A 194 4.95 5.80 -15.95
N ARG A 195 6.14 6.38 -15.74
CA ARG A 195 7.36 5.61 -15.40
C ARG A 195 7.16 4.70 -14.16
N PRO A 196 7.59 3.42 -14.20
CA PRO A 196 7.60 2.55 -13.01
C PRO A 196 8.37 3.17 -11.86
N GLU A 197 7.89 2.94 -10.64
CA GLU A 197 8.36 3.64 -9.45
C GLU A 197 8.51 2.68 -8.27
N ILE A 198 9.62 2.84 -7.54
CA ILE A 198 9.75 2.39 -6.15
C ILE A 198 9.97 3.66 -5.35
N ALA A 199 8.99 4.04 -4.54
CA ALA A 199 9.09 5.20 -3.67
C ALA A 199 9.94 4.86 -2.44
N VAL A 200 10.87 5.75 -2.10
CA VAL A 200 11.72 5.64 -0.92
C VAL A 200 11.49 6.88 -0.08
N PHE A 201 11.17 6.68 1.19
CA PHE A 201 10.90 7.75 2.15
C PHE A 201 11.96 7.71 3.23
N ASP A 202 12.63 8.84 3.41
CA ASP A 202 13.49 9.10 4.57
C ASP A 202 12.66 9.94 5.55
N LEU A 203 12.25 9.31 6.65
CA LEU A 203 11.32 9.87 7.61
C LEU A 203 12.09 10.17 8.90
N GLN A 204 12.56 11.42 8.98
CA GLN A 204 13.33 11.98 10.11
C GLN A 204 12.46 12.43 11.28
#